data_AF-A0A9P0M9Z5-F1
#
_entry.id   AF-A0A9P0M9Z5-F1
#
_cell.length_a   1.000
_cell.length_b   1.000
_cell.length_c   1.000
_cell.angle_alpha   90.00
_cell.angle_beta   90.00
_cell.angle_gamma   90.00
#
_symmetry.space_group_name_H-M   'P 1'
#
loop_
_entity.id
_entity.type
_entity.pdbx_description
1 polymer ?
#
loop_
_entity_poly.entity_id
_entity_poly.type
_entity_poly.pdbx_seq_one_letter_code
_entity_poly.pdbx_strand_id
1 'polypeptide(L)'
;MAELKFSSEQMEQFLDLYRSFECLWNIKCTDYRDINKRNNAYEAIADIMNISIENVKKKINNIRSTYLQEKKKVELSKSTGSGAEDIYIPSLFWFSSIG
;
A
#
# COMPACT_ATOMS: atom_id res chain seq x y z
N MET A 1 0.52 -16.05 13.76
CA MET A 1 1.63 -15.68 12.85
C MET A 1 2.03 -14.26 13.19
N ALA A 2 3.28 -14.02 13.61
CA ALA A 2 3.73 -12.69 13.99
C ALA A 2 3.60 -11.72 12.80
N GLU A 3 2.99 -10.56 13.02
CA GLU A 3 3.01 -9.48 12.03
C GLU A 3 4.39 -8.83 12.04
N LEU A 4 4.98 -8.62 10.85
CA LEU A 4 6.16 -7.75 10.77
C LEU A 4 5.74 -6.33 11.09
N LYS A 5 6.13 -5.90 12.30
CA LYS A 5 5.98 -4.53 12.76
C LYS A 5 7.15 -3.72 12.21
N PHE A 6 6.83 -2.77 11.33
CA PHE A 6 7.80 -1.80 10.82
C PHE A 6 7.81 -0.58 11.74
N SER A 7 8.98 0.03 11.92
CA SER A 7 9.08 1.41 12.41
C SER A 7 8.47 2.38 11.39
N SER A 8 8.26 3.63 11.79
CA SER A 8 7.77 4.68 10.88
C SER A 8 8.70 4.87 9.67
N GLU A 9 10.02 4.87 9.90
CA GLU A 9 11.05 4.98 8.85
C GLU A 9 11.03 3.78 7.90
N GLN A 10 10.95 2.56 8.43
CA GLN A 10 10.84 1.35 7.60
C GLN A 10 9.54 1.33 6.79
N MET A 11 8.45 1.86 7.35
CA MET A 11 7.18 1.98 6.64
C MET A 11 7.29 2.99 5.49
N GLU A 12 7.91 4.15 5.73
CA GLU A 12 8.12 5.18 4.71
C GLU A 12 9.01 4.66 3.58
N GLN A 13 10.14 4.04 3.91
CA GLN A 13 11.04 3.41 2.94
C GLN A 13 10.31 2.33 2.12
N PHE A 14 9.52 1.47 2.77
CA PHE A 14 8.76 0.43 2.06
C PHE A 14 7.75 1.02 1.08
N LEU A 15 7.08 2.09 1.48
CA LEU A 15 6.09 2.78 0.64
C LEU A 15 6.74 3.46 -0.56
N ASP A 16 7.90 4.09 -0.37
CA ASP A 16 8.67 4.71 -1.45
C ASP A 16 9.10 3.66 -2.49
N LEU A 17 9.67 2.55 -2.01
CA LEU A 17 10.03 1.41 -2.86
C LEU A 17 8.81 0.86 -3.61
N TYR A 18 7.71 0.62 -2.89
CA TYR A 18 6.48 0.10 -3.50
C TYR A 18 5.94 1.02 -4.60
N ARG A 19 6.01 2.35 -4.44
CA ARG A 19 5.62 3.32 -5.47
C ARG A 19 6.53 3.30 -6.68
N SER A 20 7.84 3.24 -6.46
CA SER A 20 8.84 3.20 -7.54
C SER A 20 8.63 2.00 -8.48
N PHE A 21 8.10 0.88 -7.98
CA PHE A 21 7.77 -0.28 -8.80
C PHE A 21 6.34 -0.25 -9.32
N GLU A 22 6.10 0.52 -10.38
CA GLU A 22 4.77 0.65 -11.03
C GLU A 22 4.14 -0.70 -11.42
N CYS A 23 4.95 -1.71 -11.76
CA CYS A 23 4.47 -3.06 -12.10
C CYS A 23 3.73 -3.76 -10.94
N LEU A 24 3.85 -3.27 -9.70
CA LEU A 24 3.17 -3.84 -8.52
C LEU A 24 1.76 -3.26 -8.28
N TRP A 25 1.49 -2.04 -8.73
CA TRP A 25 0.27 -1.31 -8.36
C TRP A 25 -0.43 -0.61 -9.53
N ASN A 26 0.29 -0.19 -10.56
CA ASN A 26 -0.26 0.57 -11.68
C ASN A 26 -0.82 -0.39 -12.74
N ILE A 27 -2.14 -0.58 -12.76
CA ILE A 27 -2.83 -1.43 -13.75
C ILE A 27 -2.69 -0.95 -15.20
N LYS A 28 -2.31 0.33 -15.41
CA LYS A 28 -2.07 0.91 -16.74
C LYS A 28 -0.64 0.68 -17.22
N CYS A 29 0.26 0.28 -16.32
CA CYS A 29 1.61 -0.11 -16.68
C CYS A 29 1.57 -1.42 -17.49
N THR A 30 2.29 -1.46 -18.62
CA THR A 30 2.40 -2.67 -19.46
C THR A 30 2.94 -3.86 -18.68
N ASP A 31 3.83 -3.58 -17.71
CA ASP A 31 4.55 -4.57 -16.94
C ASP A 31 3.72 -5.09 -15.74
N TYR A 32 2.52 -4.56 -15.50
CA TYR A 32 1.64 -4.99 -14.40
C TYR A 32 1.20 -6.46 -14.48
N ARG A 33 1.12 -7.00 -15.70
CA ARG A 33 0.79 -8.41 -15.96
C ARG A 33 2.02 -9.28 -16.17
N ASP A 34 3.21 -8.68 -16.25
CA ASP A 34 4.46 -9.41 -16.42
C ASP A 34 4.90 -10.01 -15.07
N ILE A 35 4.82 -11.33 -14.97
CA ILE A 35 5.15 -12.05 -13.74
C ILE A 35 6.63 -11.93 -13.37
N ASN A 36 7.52 -11.84 -14.36
CA ASN A 36 8.96 -11.75 -14.15
C ASN A 36 9.31 -10.36 -13.60
N LYS A 37 8.78 -9.30 -14.21
CA LYS A 37 8.96 -7.92 -13.73
C LYS A 37 8.47 -7.74 -12.30
N ARG A 38 7.35 -8.37 -11.96
CA ARG A 38 6.80 -8.34 -10.59
C ARG A 38 7.65 -9.11 -9.60
N ASN A 39 8.12 -10.30 -9.97
CA ASN A 39 9.03 -11.07 -9.11
C ASN A 39 10.33 -10.31 -8.86
N ASN A 40 10.94 -9.73 -9.91
CA ASN A 40 12.13 -8.90 -9.77
C ASN A 40 11.90 -7.69 -8.85
N ALA A 41 10.73 -7.05 -8.94
CA ALA A 41 10.37 -5.96 -8.05
C ALA A 41 10.21 -6.43 -6.59
N TYR A 42 9.58 -7.59 -6.36
CA TYR A 42 9.50 -8.14 -5.01
C TYR A 42 10.87 -8.52 -4.44
N GLU A 43 11.76 -9.08 -5.27
CA GLU A 43 13.14 -9.40 -4.91
C GLU A 43 13.94 -8.14 -4.57
N ALA A 44 13.83 -7.08 -5.37
CA ALA A 44 14.49 -5.81 -5.09
C ALA A 44 14.03 -5.20 -3.76
N ILE A 45 12.73 -5.19 -3.47
CA ILE A 45 12.22 -4.70 -2.17
C ILE A 45 12.70 -5.60 -1.03
N ALA A 46 12.69 -6.92 -1.22
CA ALA A 46 13.14 -7.89 -0.23
C ALA A 46 14.61 -7.70 0.15
N ASP A 47 15.48 -7.49 -0.85
CA ASP A 47 16.91 -7.24 -0.69
C ASP A 47 17.16 -5.92 0.07
N ILE A 48 16.57 -4.83 -0.40
CA ILE A 48 16.75 -3.49 0.19
C ILE A 48 16.24 -3.43 1.64
N MET A 49 15.10 -4.07 1.92
CA MET A 49 14.51 -4.11 3.26
C MET A 49 15.09 -5.23 4.14
N ASN A 50 15.94 -6.10 3.57
CA ASN A 50 16.47 -7.30 4.19
C ASN A 50 15.39 -8.18 4.84
N ILE A 51 14.31 -8.46 4.09
CA ILE A 51 13.18 -9.30 4.49
C ILE A 51 12.87 -10.34 3.41
N SER A 52 12.08 -11.38 3.74
CA SER A 52 11.65 -12.35 2.74
C SER A 52 10.64 -11.76 1.74
N ILE A 53 10.66 -12.28 0.50
CA ILE A 53 9.66 -11.97 -0.55
C ILE A 53 8.23 -12.23 -0.06
N GLU A 54 8.02 -13.26 0.76
CA GLU A 54 6.71 -13.55 1.37
C GLU A 54 6.24 -12.39 2.26
N ASN A 55 7.15 -11.84 3.07
CA ASN A 55 6.86 -10.69 3.92
C ASN A 55 6.57 -9.43 3.11
N VAL A 56 7.30 -9.20 2.00
CA VAL A 56 7.00 -8.11 1.05
C VAL A 56 5.57 -8.24 0.50
N LYS A 57 5.22 -9.41 -0.05
CA LYS A 57 3.89 -9.67 -0.63
C LYS A 57 2.79 -9.50 0.42
N LYS A 58 2.99 -10.04 1.63
CA LYS A 58 2.06 -9.90 2.75
C LYS A 58 1.89 -8.45 3.16
N LYS A 59 2.98 -7.67 3.24
CA LYS A 59 2.93 -6.26 3.60
C LYS A 59 2.18 -5.43 2.55
N ILE A 60 2.43 -5.67 1.25
CA ILE A 60 1.69 -5.03 0.16
C ILE A 60 0.19 -5.35 0.25
N ASN A 61 -0.17 -6.61 0.51
CA ASN A 61 -1.56 -7.00 0.67
C ASN A 61 -2.23 -6.32 1.87
N ASN A 62 -1.52 -6.18 2.99
CA ASN A 62 -2.02 -5.46 4.15
C ASN A 62 -2.23 -3.97 3.82
N ILE A 63 -1.25 -3.31 3.20
CA ILE A 63 -1.36 -1.90 2.78
C ILE A 63 -2.56 -1.69 1.86
N ARG A 64 -2.75 -2.54 0.84
CA ARG A 64 -3.87 -2.44 -0.11
C ARG A 64 -5.21 -2.67 0.60
N SER A 65 -5.30 -3.67 1.47
CA SER A 65 -6.51 -3.97 2.23
C SER A 65 -6.88 -2.80 3.15
N THR A 66 -5.92 -2.28 3.89
CA THR A 66 -6.11 -1.11 4.76
C THR A 66 -6.54 0.11 3.93
N TYR A 67 -5.87 0.40 2.81
CA TYR A 67 -6.24 1.50 1.93
C TYR A 67 -7.68 1.38 1.41
N LEU A 68 -8.09 0.19 0.97
CA LEU A 68 -9.47 -0.04 0.50
C LEU A 68 -10.50 0.12 1.63
N GLN A 69 -10.19 -0.33 2.84
CA GLN A 69 -11.06 -0.13 4.00
C GLN A 69 -11.21 1.34 4.36
N GLU A 70 -10.10 2.07 4.41
CA GLU A 70 -10.08 3.51 4.69
C GLU A 70 -10.80 4.30 3.59
N LYS A 71 -10.58 3.98 2.31
CA LYS A 71 -11.31 4.57 1.18
C LYS A 71 -12.81 4.32 1.30
N LYS A 72 -13.23 3.10 1.65
CA LYS A 72 -14.65 2.76 1.85
C LYS A 72 -15.27 3.59 2.99
N LYS A 73 -14.55 3.83 4.09
CA LYS A 73 -15.02 4.72 5.17
C LYS A 73 -15.20 6.16 4.68
N VAL A 74 -14.26 6.67 3.88
CA VAL A 74 -14.35 8.00 3.25
C VAL A 74 -15.54 8.08 2.27
N GLU A 75 -15.79 7.04 1.49
CA GLU A 75 -16.95 7.01 0.56
C GLU A 75 -18.27 6.91 1.31
N LEU A 76 -18.33 6.11 2.39
CA LEU A 76 -19.51 5.99 3.23
C LEU A 76 -19.84 7.31 3.93
N SER A 77 -18.85 8.01 4.50
CA SER A 77 -19.07 9.30 5.17
C SER A 77 -19.62 10.36 4.21
N LYS A 78 -19.27 10.28 2.92
CA LYS A 78 -19.82 11.16 1.87
C LYS A 78 -21.24 10.79 1.46
N SER A 79 -21.67 9.53 1.62
CA SER A 79 -22.97 9.04 1.14
C SER A 79 -24.11 9.20 2.17
N THR A 80 -23.80 9.31 3.46
CA THR A 80 -24.81 9.25 4.54
C THR A 80 -25.61 10.54 4.76
N GLY A 81 -25.54 11.53 3.86
CA GLY A 81 -26.28 12.80 4.02
C GLY A 81 -25.84 13.62 5.23
N SER A 82 -24.69 13.29 5.82
CA SER A 82 -24.06 14.10 6.86
C SER A 82 -23.50 15.36 6.21
N GLY A 83 -23.78 16.53 6.78
CA GLY A 83 -23.24 17.81 6.31
C GLY A 83 -21.71 17.76 6.14
N ALA A 84 -21.16 18.70 5.37
CA ALA A 84 -19.75 18.78 4.96
C ALA A 84 -18.70 18.70 6.10
N GLU A 85 -19.15 18.71 7.36
CA GLU A 85 -18.35 18.69 8.59
C GLU A 85 -18.04 17.28 9.13
N ASP A 86 -18.66 16.20 8.60
CA ASP A 86 -18.51 14.81 9.12
C ASP A 86 -17.69 13.88 8.18
N ILE A 87 -16.88 14.43 7.28
CA ILE A 87 -16.07 13.62 6.36
C ILE A 87 -14.94 12.95 7.15
N TYR A 88 -15.01 11.62 7.30
CA TYR A 88 -13.93 10.81 7.86
C TYR A 88 -12.57 11.12 7.20
N ILE A 89 -11.59 11.52 7.99
CA ILE A 89 -10.19 11.73 7.58
C ILE A 89 -9.37 10.53 8.08
N PRO A 90 -8.82 9.70 7.18
CA PRO A 90 -7.95 8.60 7.55
C PRO A 90 -6.73 9.09 8.35
N SER A 91 -6.46 8.45 9.50
CA SER A 91 -5.35 8.85 10.40
C SER A 91 -3.98 8.31 9.97
N LEU A 92 -3.95 7.50 8.91
CA LEU A 92 -2.72 6.92 8.38
C LEU A 92 -1.94 7.99 7.62
N PHE A 93 -0.75 8.34 8.12
CA PHE A 93 0.11 9.37 7.53
C PHE A 93 0.41 9.14 6.03
N TRP A 94 0.42 7.88 5.59
CA TRP A 94 0.66 7.51 4.20
C TRP A 94 -0.59 7.43 3.33
N PHE A 95 -1.80 7.52 3.90
CA PHE A 95 -3.04 7.36 3.13
C PHE A 95 -3.20 8.43 2.06
N SER A 96 -2.87 9.69 2.37
CA SER A 96 -2.87 10.78 1.37
C SER A 96 -1.75 10.61 0.34
N SER A 97 -0.66 9.96 0.72
CA SER A 97 0.46 9.74 -0.16
C SER A 97 0.09 8.72 -1.25
N ILE A 98 -0.65 7.63 -0.93
CA ILE A 98 -0.96 6.51 -1.88
C ILE A 98 -2.09 6.85 -2.88
N GLY A 99 -2.90 7.87 -2.57
CA GLY A 99 -4.06 8.30 -3.37
C GLY A 99 -3.73 8.85 -4.75
#